data_AF-A0A1G6T7U6-F1
#
_entry.id   AF-A0A1G6T7U6-F1
#
_cell.length_a   1.000
_cell.length_b   1.000
_cell.length_c   1.000
_cell.angle_alpha   90.00
_cell.angle_beta   90.00
_cell.angle_gamma   90.00
#
_symmetry.space_group_name_H-M   'P 1'
#
loop_
_entity.id
_entity.type
_entity.pdbx_description
1 polymer ?
#
loop_
_entity_poly.entity_id
_entity_poly.type
_entity_poly.pdbx_seq_one_letter_code
_entity_poly.pdbx_strand_id
1 'polypeptide(L)'
;MADALYLGGGSPDPSAQLKPYFSGPYLNLLEMNLRQYHDENLEQTGAPQLAALVFRSQETQVRDGLERAQFEACLDFSDVAVKDAGGEVIERGFDLSIDTVDMVREQGGEWKAHDVSSRSVDQFEGTGCAGDAE
;
A
#
# COMPACT_ATOMS: atom_id res chain seq x y z
N MET A 1 -9.49 -5.72 -3.26
CA MET A 1 -8.18 -5.07 -2.99
C MET A 1 -7.99 -4.96 -1.48
N ALA A 2 -6.76 -4.76 -1.00
CA ALA A 2 -6.43 -4.73 0.43
C ALA A 2 -7.29 -3.70 1.21
N ASP A 3 -7.58 -2.54 0.62
CA ASP A 3 -8.40 -1.49 1.25
C ASP A 3 -9.81 -1.98 1.60
N ALA A 4 -10.41 -2.83 0.76
CA ALA A 4 -11.73 -3.39 1.05
C ALA A 4 -11.72 -4.33 2.28
N LEU A 5 -10.57 -4.92 2.60
CA LEU A 5 -10.42 -5.74 3.81
C LEU A 5 -10.26 -4.84 5.05
N TYR A 6 -9.50 -3.74 4.95
CA TYR A 6 -9.39 -2.77 6.05
C TYR A 6 -10.71 -2.05 6.34
N LEU A 7 -11.46 -1.68 5.31
CA LEU A 7 -12.81 -1.11 5.42
C LEU A 7 -13.82 -2.10 6.02
N GLY A 8 -13.57 -3.41 5.90
CA GLY A 8 -14.42 -4.48 6.40
C GLY A 8 -14.02 -5.04 7.76
N GLY A 9 -13.11 -4.38 8.47
CA GLY A 9 -12.71 -4.81 9.82
C GLY A 9 -11.48 -5.71 9.87
N GLY A 10 -10.71 -5.82 8.79
CA GLY A 10 -9.62 -6.78 8.67
C GLY A 10 -10.06 -8.16 8.18
N SER A 11 -9.17 -9.14 8.30
CA SER A 11 -9.46 -10.54 7.94
C SER A 11 -8.56 -11.50 8.73
N PRO A 12 -9.08 -12.63 9.24
CA PRO A 12 -8.26 -13.64 9.91
C PRO A 12 -7.41 -14.45 8.90
N ASP A 13 -7.82 -14.53 7.64
CA ASP A 13 -7.05 -15.17 6.56
C ASP A 13 -7.11 -14.34 5.25
N PRO A 14 -6.37 -13.23 5.17
CA PRO A 14 -6.36 -12.36 3.98
C PRO A 14 -5.55 -12.94 2.81
N SER A 15 -4.84 -14.04 3.03
CA SER A 15 -3.80 -14.57 2.13
C SER A 15 -4.30 -14.79 0.70
N ALA A 16 -5.49 -15.39 0.56
CA ALA A 16 -6.06 -15.74 -0.75
C ALA A 16 -6.40 -14.50 -1.60
N GLN A 17 -6.74 -13.38 -0.95
CA GLN A 17 -7.10 -12.13 -1.61
C GLN A 17 -5.87 -11.27 -1.92
N LEU A 18 -4.80 -11.40 -1.13
CA LEU A 18 -3.58 -10.59 -1.27
C LEU A 18 -2.53 -11.22 -2.21
N LYS A 19 -2.30 -12.54 -2.14
CA LYS A 19 -1.27 -13.25 -2.92
C LYS A 19 -1.29 -13.06 -4.45
N PRO A 20 -2.43 -12.76 -5.10
CA PRO A 20 -2.43 -12.39 -6.51
C PRO A 20 -1.70 -11.06 -6.81
N TYR A 21 -1.62 -10.15 -5.84
CA TYR A 21 -1.13 -8.78 -6.04
C TYR A 21 0.16 -8.47 -5.30
N PHE A 22 0.37 -9.12 -4.14
CA PHE A 22 1.47 -8.85 -3.23
C PHE A 22 2.33 -10.09 -3.02
N SER A 23 3.62 -9.89 -2.78
CA SER A 23 4.56 -10.93 -2.36
C SER A 23 5.54 -10.38 -1.32
N GLY A 24 6.46 -11.23 -0.85
CA GLY A 24 7.60 -10.77 -0.05
C GLY A 24 7.24 -10.11 1.29
N PRO A 25 8.10 -9.20 1.77
CA PRO A 25 7.87 -8.43 2.99
C PRO A 25 6.55 -7.66 2.99
N TYR A 26 6.13 -7.12 1.85
CA TYR A 26 4.92 -6.30 1.79
C TYR A 26 3.65 -7.13 2.00
N LEU A 27 3.58 -8.33 1.40
CA LEU A 27 2.49 -9.28 1.70
C LEU A 27 2.43 -9.61 3.19
N ASN A 28 3.57 -9.90 3.82
CA ASN A 28 3.61 -10.24 5.25
C ASN A 28 3.10 -9.10 6.13
N LEU A 29 3.47 -7.86 5.81
CA LEU A 29 2.99 -6.66 6.51
C LEU A 29 1.47 -6.53 6.40
N LEU A 30 0.92 -6.65 5.19
CA LEU A 30 -0.52 -6.55 4.97
C LEU A 30 -1.29 -7.68 5.67
N GLU A 31 -0.80 -8.92 5.62
CA GLU A 31 -1.43 -10.04 6.31
C GLU A 31 -1.42 -9.85 7.83
N MET A 32 -0.32 -9.35 8.40
CA MET A 32 -0.22 -9.07 9.83
C MET A 32 -1.21 -7.98 10.26
N ASN A 33 -1.22 -6.84 9.55
CA ASN A 33 -2.07 -5.71 9.87
C ASN A 33 -3.56 -6.08 9.74
N LEU A 34 -3.95 -6.82 8.70
CA LEU A 34 -5.36 -7.23 8.53
C LEU A 34 -5.82 -8.24 9.59
N ARG A 35 -4.93 -9.12 10.07
CA ARG A 35 -5.25 -9.99 11.21
C ARG A 35 -5.40 -9.17 12.49
N GLN A 36 -4.52 -8.18 12.71
CA GLN A 36 -4.64 -7.27 13.85
C GLN A 36 -5.97 -6.51 13.83
N TYR A 37 -6.36 -5.94 12.68
CA TYR A 37 -7.64 -5.25 12.54
C TYR A 37 -8.81 -6.16 12.91
N HIS A 38 -8.78 -7.42 12.46
CA HIS A 38 -9.81 -8.39 12.82
C HIS A 38 -9.82 -8.70 14.32
N ASP A 39 -8.66 -8.98 14.91
CA ASP A 39 -8.56 -9.41 16.30
C ASP A 39 -8.92 -8.29 17.28
N GLU A 40 -8.64 -7.04 16.90
CA GLU A 40 -8.94 -5.83 17.69
C GLU A 40 -10.27 -5.17 17.31
N ASN A 41 -11.01 -5.70 16.33
CA ASN A 41 -12.25 -5.11 15.77
C ASN A 41 -12.05 -3.65 15.33
N LEU A 42 -11.01 -3.42 14.54
CA LEU A 42 -10.67 -2.11 13.98
C LEU A 42 -11.18 -1.99 12.55
N GLU A 43 -11.62 -0.79 12.16
CA GLU A 43 -12.06 -0.48 10.79
C GLU A 43 -11.43 0.81 10.30
N GLN A 44 -11.17 0.91 8.99
CA GLN A 44 -10.84 2.20 8.37
C GLN A 44 -12.09 3.00 8.03
N THR A 45 -12.01 4.33 8.16
CA THR A 45 -13.10 5.25 7.77
C THR A 45 -13.25 5.44 6.27
N GLY A 46 -12.19 5.14 5.51
CA GLY A 46 -12.07 5.38 4.08
C GLY A 46 -10.89 4.60 3.51
N ALA A 47 -10.71 4.65 2.19
CA ALA A 47 -9.58 4.06 1.51
C ALA A 47 -8.66 5.17 0.97
N PRO A 48 -7.33 4.97 0.96
CA PRO A 48 -6.41 5.95 0.40
C PRO A 48 -6.71 6.20 -1.08
N GLN A 49 -6.57 7.45 -1.51
CA GLN A 49 -6.75 7.85 -2.90
C GLN A 49 -5.40 7.97 -3.59
N LEU A 50 -5.30 7.43 -4.79
CA LEU A 50 -4.10 7.59 -5.61
C LEU A 50 -4.12 8.96 -6.29
N ALA A 51 -3.22 9.86 -5.86
CA ALA A 51 -3.06 11.17 -6.47
C ALA A 51 -2.24 11.11 -7.76
N ALA A 52 -1.14 10.35 -7.77
CA ALA A 52 -0.27 10.17 -8.94
C ALA A 52 0.55 8.87 -8.84
N LEU A 53 0.97 8.36 -10.01
CA LEU A 53 1.97 7.31 -10.14
C LEU A 53 3.15 7.87 -10.92
N VAL A 54 4.33 7.84 -10.32
CA VAL A 54 5.56 8.35 -10.92
C VAL A 54 6.47 7.16 -11.18
N PHE A 55 6.71 6.90 -12.46
CA PHE A 55 7.63 5.85 -12.84
C PHE A 55 9.08 6.32 -12.61
N ARG A 56 9.82 5.62 -11.75
CA ARG A 56 11.23 5.95 -11.48
C ARG A 56 12.16 5.22 -12.43
N SER A 57 12.03 3.91 -12.50
CA SER A 57 12.91 3.09 -13.35
C SER A 57 12.35 1.69 -13.57
N GLN A 58 12.50 1.19 -14.79
CA GLN A 58 12.60 -0.25 -15.04
C GLN A 58 14.07 -0.61 -15.06
N GLU A 59 14.66 -0.85 -13.89
CA GLU A 59 15.87 -1.64 -13.91
C GLU A 59 15.46 -3.09 -14.17
N THR A 60 15.64 -3.56 -15.41
CA THR A 60 15.68 -5.00 -15.71
C THR A 60 16.94 -5.63 -15.11
N GLN A 61 17.24 -5.31 -13.84
CA GLN A 61 18.24 -6.02 -13.06
C GLN A 61 17.61 -7.34 -12.66
N VAL A 62 18.03 -8.39 -13.37
CA VAL A 62 17.77 -9.76 -12.98
C VAL A 62 18.63 -10.06 -11.76
N ARG A 63 18.12 -9.74 -10.56
CA ARG A 63 18.72 -10.19 -9.31
C ARG A 63 18.05 -11.49 -8.92
N ASP A 64 18.85 -12.53 -8.71
CA ASP A 64 18.37 -13.88 -8.36
C ASP A 64 17.39 -14.50 -9.39
N GLY A 65 17.42 -14.05 -10.65
CA GLY A 65 16.57 -14.57 -11.72
C GLY A 65 15.21 -13.89 -11.89
N LEU A 66 14.92 -12.82 -11.12
CA LEU A 66 13.63 -12.11 -11.17
C LEU A 66 13.77 -10.73 -11.82
N GLU A 67 12.83 -10.36 -12.69
CA GLU A 67 12.72 -8.98 -13.19
C GLU A 67 12.15 -8.09 -12.09
N ARG A 68 12.68 -6.87 -11.95
CA ARG A 68 12.20 -5.89 -10.97
C ARG A 68 11.81 -4.58 -11.66
N ALA A 69 10.94 -3.82 -11.03
CA ALA A 69 10.58 -2.46 -11.46
C ALA A 69 10.25 -1.65 -10.21
N GLN A 70 10.48 -0.34 -10.27
CA GLN A 70 10.20 0.56 -9.14
C GLN A 70 9.35 1.74 -9.60
N PHE A 71 8.31 2.04 -8.82
CA PHE A 71 7.48 3.24 -8.97
C PHE A 71 7.29 3.93 -7.64
N GLU A 72 6.95 5.21 -7.71
CA GLU A 72 6.43 5.95 -6.57
C GLU A 72 4.92 6.12 -6.73
N ALA A 73 4.17 5.74 -5.70
CA ALA A 73 2.75 6.01 -5.57
C ALA A 73 2.53 7.18 -4.59
N CYS A 74 1.82 8.19 -5.06
CA CYS A 74 1.48 9.36 -4.28
C CYS A 74 0.07 9.16 -3.74
N LEU A 75 -0.06 9.01 -2.43
CA LEU A 75 -1.30 8.57 -1.80
C LEU A 75 -1.84 9.65 -0.86
N ASP A 76 -3.13 9.89 -0.94
CA ASP A 76 -3.89 10.78 -0.07
C ASP A 76 -4.72 9.94 0.90
N PHE A 77 -4.40 10.07 2.18
CA PHE A 77 -5.00 9.43 3.34
C PHE A 77 -5.82 10.42 4.18
N SER A 78 -6.10 11.64 3.70
CA SER A 78 -6.79 12.69 4.47
C SER A 78 -8.16 12.25 5.02
N ASP A 79 -8.83 11.32 4.33
CA ASP A 79 -10.11 10.72 4.72
C ASP A 79 -9.98 9.35 5.42
N VAL A 80 -8.75 8.90 5.69
CA VAL A 80 -8.44 7.62 6.32
C VAL A 80 -8.08 7.80 7.79
N ALA A 81 -8.87 7.20 8.65
CA ALA A 81 -8.61 7.06 10.07
C ALA A 81 -8.99 5.64 10.51
N VAL A 82 -8.51 5.22 11.68
CA VAL A 82 -8.83 3.93 12.28
C VAL A 82 -9.83 4.13 13.41
N LYS A 83 -10.91 3.35 13.38
CA LYS A 83 -11.93 3.29 14.42
C LYS A 83 -11.84 1.99 15.20
N ASP A 84 -12.18 2.06 16.48
CA ASP A 84 -12.40 0.87 17.30
C ASP A 84 -13.83 0.31 17.15
N ALA A 85 -14.12 -0.77 17.87
CA ALA A 85 -15.45 -1.41 17.91
C ALA A 85 -16.59 -0.48 18.39
N GLY A 86 -16.25 0.60 19.12
CA GLY A 86 -17.20 1.61 19.57
C GLY A 86 -17.51 2.67 18.50
N GLY A 87 -16.77 2.67 17.40
CA GLY A 87 -16.84 3.68 16.33
C GLY A 87 -16.04 4.94 16.62
N GLU A 88 -15.29 4.97 17.72
CA GLU A 88 -14.43 6.09 18.10
C GLU A 88 -13.13 6.04 17.28
N VAL A 89 -12.68 7.20 16.80
CA VAL A 89 -11.42 7.29 16.06
C VAL A 89 -10.25 7.23 17.05
N ILE A 90 -9.44 6.18 16.94
CA ILE A 90 -8.30 5.92 17.84
C ILE A 90 -6.96 6.28 17.22
N GLU A 91 -6.88 6.30 15.89
CA GLU A 91 -5.66 6.65 15.16
C GLU A 91 -6.02 7.45 13.92
N ARG A 92 -5.32 8.56 13.76
CA ARG A 92 -5.27 9.33 12.52
C ARG A 92 -3.81 9.40 12.13
N GLY A 93 -3.47 8.78 11.01
CA GLY A 93 -2.10 8.68 10.51
C GLY A 93 -1.61 10.01 9.94
N PHE A 94 -0.90 9.94 8.81
CA PHE A 94 -0.54 11.10 8.00
C PHE A 94 -1.60 11.34 6.93
N ASP A 95 -1.72 12.59 6.44
CA ASP A 95 -2.66 12.91 5.37
C ASP A 95 -2.13 12.53 3.99
N LEU A 96 -0.81 12.65 3.74
CA LEU A 96 -0.21 12.33 2.44
C LEU A 96 1.04 11.47 2.58
N SER A 97 1.23 10.49 1.68
CA SER A 97 2.50 9.77 1.55
C SER A 97 2.99 9.64 0.12
N ILE A 98 4.29 9.38 0.03
CA ILE A 98 4.96 8.93 -1.18
C ILE A 98 5.54 7.55 -0.86
N ASP A 99 4.99 6.55 -1.54
CA ASP A 99 5.33 5.15 -1.35
C ASP A 99 6.20 4.69 -2.51
N THR A 100 7.46 4.34 -2.23
CA THR A 100 8.32 3.68 -3.21
C THR A 100 8.02 2.18 -3.18
N VAL A 101 7.48 1.67 -4.27
CA VAL A 101 7.04 0.27 -4.40
C VAL A 101 7.99 -0.48 -5.31
N ASP A 102 8.58 -1.54 -4.77
CA ASP A 102 9.37 -2.49 -5.52
C ASP A 102 8.48 -3.62 -6.03
N MET A 103 8.40 -3.73 -7.34
CA MET A 103 7.69 -4.80 -8.03
C MET A 103 8.65 -5.91 -8.40
N VAL A 104 8.20 -7.16 -8.30
CA VAL A 104 8.91 -8.33 -8.84
C VAL A 104 8.02 -9.08 -9.81
N ARG A 105 8.62 -9.58 -10.89
CA ARG A 105 7.96 -10.48 -11.83
C ARG A 105 8.27 -11.92 -11.44
N GLU A 106 7.27 -12.65 -10.98
CA GLU A 106 7.45 -14.06 -10.60
C GLU A 106 7.55 -14.96 -11.85
N GLN A 107 7.94 -16.23 -11.66
CA GLN A 107 8.11 -17.20 -12.75
C GLN A 107 6.85 -17.43 -13.61
N GLY A 108 5.66 -17.06 -13.11
CA GLY A 108 4.39 -17.07 -13.85
C GLY A 108 4.19 -15.86 -14.78
N GLY A 109 5.11 -14.89 -14.78
CA GLY A 109 5.06 -13.69 -15.61
C GLY A 109 4.25 -12.53 -15.03
N GLU A 110 3.60 -12.73 -13.88
CA GLU A 110 2.81 -11.72 -13.17
C GLU A 110 3.70 -10.80 -12.32
N TRP A 111 3.36 -9.51 -12.33
CA TRP A 111 4.00 -8.49 -11.51
C TRP A 111 3.29 -8.37 -10.17
N LYS A 112 4.05 -8.38 -9.08
CA LYS A 112 3.54 -8.24 -7.71
C LYS A 112 4.32 -7.20 -6.93
N ALA A 113 3.64 -6.45 -6.09
CA ALA A 113 4.27 -5.53 -5.15
C ALA A 113 4.93 -6.35 -4.04
N HIS A 114 6.26 -6.28 -3.97
CA HIS A 114 7.09 -7.15 -3.15
C HIS A 114 7.54 -6.48 -1.86
N ASP A 115 7.94 -5.22 -1.99
CA ASP A 115 8.40 -4.40 -0.88
C ASP A 115 7.89 -2.97 -1.06
N VAL A 116 7.74 -2.27 0.05
CA VAL A 116 7.31 -0.87 0.06
C VAL A 116 8.07 -0.10 1.12
N SER A 117 8.44 1.13 0.77
CA SER A 117 8.89 2.11 1.74
C SER A 117 8.07 3.38 1.60
N SER A 118 7.52 3.84 2.72
CA SER A 118 6.64 5.00 2.77
C SER A 118 7.32 6.16 3.47
N ARG A 119 7.10 7.37 2.97
CA ARG A 119 7.41 8.61 3.69
C ARG A 119 6.20 9.53 3.68
N SER A 120 5.88 10.11 4.82
CA SER A 120 4.86 11.17 4.89
C SER A 120 5.39 12.48 4.29
N VAL A 121 4.48 13.28 3.76
CA VAL A 121 4.75 14.64 3.28
C VAL A 121 3.63 15.58 3.71
N ASP A 122 3.94 16.87 3.88
CA ASP A 122 2.91 17.87 4.21
C ASP A 122 2.14 18.33 2.97
N GLN A 123 2.79 18.26 1.80
CA GLN A 123 2.22 18.60 0.49
C GLN A 123 2.99 17.86 -0.62
N PHE A 124 2.35 17.63 -1.77
CA PHE A 124 3.03 17.03 -2.92
C PHE A 124 3.90 18.02 -3.70
N GLU A 125 3.65 19.33 -3.60
CA GLU A 125 4.42 20.37 -4.31
C GLU A 125 5.92 20.25 -4.00
N GLY A 126 6.76 20.29 -5.04
CA GLY A 126 8.22 20.12 -4.92
C GLY A 126 8.68 18.66 -4.85
N THR A 127 7.78 17.69 -4.99
CA THR A 127 8.10 16.26 -5.13
C THR A 127 7.77 15.77 -6.54
N GLY A 128 8.17 14.54 -6.89
CA GLY A 128 7.72 13.91 -8.14
C GLY A 128 6.19 13.74 -8.24
N CYS A 129 5.48 13.85 -7.11
CA CYS A 129 4.02 13.77 -7.02
C CYS A 129 3.31 15.09 -7.27
N ALA A 130 4.05 16.20 -7.35
CA ALA A 130 3.53 17.44 -7.91
C ALA A 130 3.41 17.20 -9.41
N GLY A 131 2.26 16.70 -9.86
CA GLY A 131 2.09 16.32 -11.26
C GLY A 131 2.60 17.42 -12.19
N ASP A 132 3.47 17.07 -13.13
CA ASP A 132 3.48 17.81 -14.38
C ASP A 132 2.12 17.53 -15.02
N ALA A 133 1.28 18.56 -15.10
CA ALA A 133 0.10 18.51 -15.93
C ALA A 133 0.57 18.39 -17.39
N GLU A 134 0.61 17.17 -17.91
CA GLU A 134 0.62 16.89 -19.35
C GLU A 134 -0.60 16.06 -19.75
#